data_AF-A0A357I9D4-F1
#
_entry.id   AF-A0A357I9D4-F1
#
_cell.length_a   1.000
_cell.length_b   1.000
_cell.length_c   1.000
_cell.angle_alpha   90.00
_cell.angle_beta   90.00
_cell.angle_gamma   90.00
#
_symmetry.space_group_name_H-M   'P 1'
#
loop_
_entity.id
_entity.type
_entity.pdbx_description
1 polymer ?
#
loop_
_entity_poly.entity_id
_entity_poly.type
_entity_poly.pdbx_seq_one_letter_code
_entity_poly.pdbx_strand_id
1 'polypeptide(L)'
;FLRGVFMDPKMDPANKQLMIDGAKQLQALCMRETGQRFDGRLGHLQKERLLRQFEQDELGGRFLGKMLEYLIEGLLGSPIYGGNRGEVGWQWLNHSPGYPLPPADKKYYEL
;
A
#
# COMPACT_ATOMS: atom_id res chain seq x y z
N PHE A 1 -7.78 -0.54 5.28
CA PHE A 1 -7.39 0.53 4.34
C PHE A 1 -7.30 0.04 2.89
N LEU A 2 -6.19 -0.59 2.44
CA LEU A 2 -5.96 -0.98 1.04
C LEU A 2 -7.13 -1.71 0.36
N ARG A 3 -7.72 -2.72 1.02
CA ARG A 3 -8.93 -3.40 0.49
C ARG A 3 -10.07 -2.41 0.21
N GLY A 4 -10.28 -1.43 1.08
CA GLY A 4 -11.29 -0.38 0.90
C GLY A 4 -10.98 0.50 -0.31
N VAL A 5 -9.72 0.93 -0.47
CA VAL A 5 -9.26 1.68 -1.65
C VAL A 5 -9.53 0.91 -2.95
N PHE A 6 -9.22 -0.39 -2.99
CA PHE A 6 -9.46 -1.22 -4.17
C PHE A 6 -10.93 -1.55 -4.46
N MET A 7 -11.79 -1.47 -3.44
CA MET A 7 -13.23 -1.73 -3.56
C MET A 7 -14.03 -0.45 -3.80
N ASP A 8 -13.41 0.73 -3.71
CA ASP A 8 -14.07 2.00 -3.99
C ASP A 8 -14.45 2.07 -5.48
N PRO A 9 -15.75 2.22 -5.82
CA PRO A 9 -16.19 2.39 -7.21
C PRO A 9 -15.57 3.60 -7.92
N LYS A 10 -15.09 4.60 -7.18
CA LYS A 10 -14.45 5.81 -7.69
C LYS A 10 -12.94 5.66 -7.88
N MET A 11 -12.36 4.51 -7.54
CA MET A 11 -10.93 4.27 -7.76
C MET A 11 -10.60 4.42 -9.25
N ASP A 12 -9.55 5.18 -9.54
CA ASP A 12 -9.03 5.31 -10.90
C ASP A 12 -8.69 3.92 -11.50
N PRO A 13 -9.33 3.52 -12.61
CA PRO A 13 -9.06 2.24 -13.27
C PRO A 13 -7.59 2.06 -13.64
N ALA A 14 -6.86 3.13 -14.00
CA ALA A 14 -5.45 3.05 -14.35
C ALA A 14 -4.60 2.67 -13.14
N ASN A 15 -4.90 3.22 -11.96
CA ASN A 15 -4.24 2.82 -10.72
C ASN A 15 -4.56 1.36 -10.37
N LYS A 16 -5.82 0.94 -10.51
CA LYS A 16 -6.19 -0.46 -10.27
C LYS A 16 -5.40 -1.42 -11.17
N GLN A 17 -5.26 -1.07 -12.45
CA GLN A 17 -4.51 -1.86 -13.41
C GLN A 17 -3.01 -1.88 -13.08
N LEU A 18 -2.41 -0.73 -12.77
CA LEU A 18 -1.01 -0.61 -12.33
C LEU A 18 -0.72 -1.55 -11.15
N MET A 19 -1.61 -1.59 -10.16
CA MET A 19 -1.46 -2.43 -8.98
C MET A 19 -1.54 -3.92 -9.30
N ILE A 20 -2.43 -4.33 -10.18
CA ILE A 20 -2.57 -5.74 -10.61
C ILE A 20 -1.34 -6.16 -11.42
N ASP A 21 -0.91 -5.33 -12.37
CA ASP A 21 0.21 -5.65 -13.25
C ASP A 21 1.53 -5.64 -12.50
N GLY A 22 1.74 -4.69 -11.59
CA GLY A 22 2.94 -4.65 -10.75
C GLY A 22 3.06 -5.87 -9.85
N ALA A 23 1.95 -6.33 -9.25
CA ALA A 23 1.94 -7.55 -8.45
C ALA A 23 2.29 -8.79 -9.30
N LYS A 24 1.75 -8.90 -10.52
CA LYS A 24 2.06 -10.00 -11.45
C LYS A 24 3.52 -9.98 -11.88
N GLN A 25 4.05 -8.82 -12.25
CA GLN A 25 5.43 -8.70 -12.72
C GLN A 25 6.44 -8.95 -11.60
N LEU A 26 6.19 -8.43 -10.39
CA LEU A 26 7.02 -8.73 -9.23
C LEU A 26 7.03 -10.24 -8.92
N GLN A 27 5.85 -10.87 -8.97
CA GLN A 27 5.73 -12.31 -8.78
C GLN A 27 6.51 -13.09 -9.86
N ALA A 28 6.41 -12.69 -11.12
CA ALA A 28 7.14 -13.30 -12.22
C ALA A 28 8.67 -13.12 -12.07
N LEU A 29 9.13 -11.95 -11.66
CA LEU A 29 10.53 -11.67 -11.32
C LEU A 29 11.02 -12.62 -10.23
N CYS A 30 10.28 -12.75 -9.12
CA CYS A 30 10.66 -13.64 -8.03
C CYS A 30 10.79 -15.10 -8.49
N MET A 31 9.81 -15.58 -9.26
CA MET A 31 9.83 -16.93 -9.81
C MET A 31 11.01 -17.16 -10.75
N ARG A 32 11.34 -16.17 -11.60
CA ARG A 32 12.46 -16.27 -12.54
C ARG A 32 13.81 -16.29 -11.84
N GLU A 33 14.03 -15.40 -10.88
CA GLU A 33 15.35 -15.24 -10.23
C GLU A 33 15.60 -16.27 -9.12
N THR A 34 14.55 -16.81 -8.50
CA THR A 34 14.69 -17.64 -7.28
C THR A 34 13.89 -18.94 -7.29
N GLY A 35 12.99 -19.13 -8.26
CA GLY A 35 12.03 -20.24 -8.26
C GLY A 35 10.96 -20.15 -7.17
N GLN A 36 10.92 -19.07 -6.39
CA GLN A 36 10.01 -18.89 -5.25
C GLN A 36 9.08 -17.71 -5.45
N ARG A 37 7.90 -17.79 -4.83
CA ARG A 37 6.92 -16.72 -4.82
C ARG A 37 7.33 -15.59 -3.87
N PHE A 38 6.87 -14.36 -4.13
CA PHE A 38 7.19 -13.21 -3.27
C PHE A 38 6.63 -13.37 -1.84
N ASP A 39 5.42 -13.94 -1.72
CA ASP A 39 4.73 -14.27 -0.47
C ASP A 39 5.23 -15.58 0.17
N GLY A 40 6.19 -16.27 -0.45
CA GLY A 40 6.76 -17.53 0.01
C GLY A 40 7.89 -17.36 1.03
N ARG A 41 8.86 -18.28 0.97
CA ARG A 41 9.96 -18.41 1.95
C ARG A 41 11.17 -17.50 1.69
N LEU A 42 11.02 -16.49 0.82
CA LEU A 42 12.09 -15.53 0.58
C LEU A 42 12.44 -14.77 1.87
N GLY A 43 13.72 -14.75 2.21
CA GLY A 43 14.23 -13.96 3.33
C GLY A 43 14.16 -12.47 3.07
N HIS A 44 14.24 -11.65 4.11
CA HIS A 44 14.13 -10.19 4.00
C HIS A 44 15.15 -9.58 3.01
N LEU A 45 16.42 -9.99 3.09
CA LEU A 45 17.46 -9.52 2.18
C LEU A 45 17.21 -9.90 0.71
N GLN A 46 16.63 -11.08 0.47
CA GLN A 46 16.28 -11.50 -0.89
C GLN A 46 15.11 -10.68 -1.44
N LYS A 47 14.09 -10.43 -0.62
CA LYS A 47 12.96 -9.55 -0.99
C LYS A 47 13.45 -8.15 -1.31
N GLU A 48 14.30 -7.56 -0.46
CA GLU A 48 14.86 -6.22 -0.71
C GLU A 48 15.63 -6.17 -2.03
N ARG A 49 16.51 -7.15 -2.30
CA ARG A 49 17.26 -7.20 -3.57
C ARG A 49 16.33 -7.25 -4.78
N LEU A 50 15.30 -8.10 -4.74
CA LEU A 50 14.34 -8.25 -5.83
C LEU A 50 13.49 -6.99 -6.01
N LEU A 51 13.09 -6.32 -4.92
CA LEU A 51 12.39 -5.04 -4.98
C LEU A 51 13.26 -3.94 -5.59
N ARG A 52 14.55 -3.87 -5.23
CA ARG A 52 15.51 -2.92 -5.83
C ARG A 52 15.74 -3.16 -7.31
N GLN A 53 15.78 -4.42 -7.73
CA GLN A 53 15.84 -4.78 -9.14
C GLN A 53 14.54 -4.38 -9.85
N PHE A 54 13.39 -4.65 -9.23
CA PHE A 54 12.07 -4.30 -9.78
C PHE A 54 11.89 -2.78 -9.90
N GLU A 55 12.41 -2.01 -8.96
CA GLU A 55 12.40 -0.55 -8.96
C GLU A 55 13.05 0.07 -10.22
N GLN A 56 14.01 -0.63 -10.86
CA GLN A 56 14.67 -0.15 -12.08
C GLN A 56 13.80 -0.27 -13.34
N ASP A 57 12.71 -1.06 -13.29
CA ASP A 57 11.72 -1.12 -14.36
C ASP A 57 10.71 0.04 -14.24
N GLU A 58 10.24 0.60 -15.35
CA GLU A 58 9.32 1.74 -15.34
C GLU A 58 8.01 1.41 -14.58
N LEU A 59 7.43 0.24 -14.83
CA LEU A 59 6.21 -0.20 -14.16
C LEU A 59 6.51 -0.54 -12.70
N GLY A 60 7.65 -1.17 -12.44
CA GLY A 60 8.07 -1.53 -11.08
C GLY A 60 8.27 -0.32 -10.17
N GLY A 61 8.98 0.72 -10.64
CA GLY A 61 9.13 1.97 -9.90
C GLY A 61 7.79 2.66 -9.61
N ARG A 62 6.90 2.74 -10.60
CA ARG A 62 5.55 3.31 -10.42
C ARG A 62 4.70 2.51 -9.43
N PHE A 63 4.74 1.19 -9.51
CA PHE A 63 4.03 0.30 -8.58
C PHE A 63 4.53 0.49 -7.14
N LEU A 64 5.85 0.49 -6.92
CA LEU A 64 6.43 0.66 -5.59
C LEU A 64 6.14 2.04 -5.01
N GLY A 65 6.22 3.09 -5.82
CA GLY A 65 5.80 4.44 -5.42
C GLY A 65 4.35 4.48 -4.96
N LYS A 66 3.43 3.86 -5.72
CA LYS A 66 2.01 3.81 -5.35
C LYS A 66 1.74 2.97 -4.11
N MET A 67 2.49 1.88 -3.91
CA MET A 67 2.44 1.08 -2.68
C MET A 67 2.87 1.88 -1.45
N LEU A 68 3.94 2.67 -1.58
CA LEU A 68 4.41 3.55 -0.50
C LEU A 68 3.39 4.64 -0.17
N GLU A 69 2.79 5.26 -1.18
CA GLU A 69 1.70 6.23 -1.00
C GLU A 69 0.56 5.62 -0.17
N TYR A 70 0.04 4.45 -0.55
CA TYR A 70 -1.02 3.77 0.20
C TYR A 70 -0.60 3.32 1.60
N LEU A 71 0.66 2.97 1.80
CA LEU A 71 1.20 2.63 3.12
C LEU A 71 1.17 3.87 4.02
N ILE A 72 1.65 5.01 3.51
CA ILE A 72 1.68 6.27 4.24
C ILE A 72 0.26 6.78 4.53
N GLU A 73 -0.65 6.77 3.55
CA GLU A 73 -2.06 7.12 3.76
C GLU A 73 -2.71 6.22 4.81
N GLY A 74 -2.47 4.92 4.71
CA GLY A 74 -2.99 3.94 5.66
C GLY A 74 -2.40 4.13 7.06
N LEU A 75 -1.16 4.61 7.19
CA LEU A 75 -0.48 4.81 8.47
C LEU A 75 -0.86 6.15 9.11
N LEU A 76 -1.05 7.21 8.33
CA LEU A 76 -1.23 8.57 8.81
C LEU A 76 -2.68 9.06 8.77
N GLY A 77 -3.54 8.38 8.01
CA GLY A 77 -4.95 8.69 7.93
C GLY A 77 -5.68 8.45 9.25
N SER A 78 -6.88 9.04 9.37
CA SER A 78 -7.76 8.78 10.52
C SER A 78 -8.12 7.28 10.60
N PRO A 79 -8.14 6.68 11.80
CA PRO A 79 -8.49 5.27 12.00
C PRO A 79 -9.87 4.88 11.42
N ILE A 80 -10.80 5.85 11.27
CA ILE A 80 -12.14 5.63 10.71
C ILE A 80 -12.12 5.13 9.26
N TYR A 81 -11.02 5.35 8.52
CA TYR A 81 -10.80 4.83 7.16
C TYR A 81 -10.24 3.39 7.15
N GLY A 82 -10.15 2.77 8.34
CA GLY A 82 -9.73 1.38 8.53
C GLY A 82 -8.23 1.13 8.33
N GLY A 83 -7.42 2.18 8.24
CA GLY A 83 -5.97 2.18 8.45
C GLY A 83 -5.64 2.41 9.92
N ASN A 84 -4.45 2.97 10.20
CA ASN A 84 -3.95 3.57 11.45
C ASN A 84 -4.64 3.07 12.73
N ARG A 85 -4.78 1.74 12.87
CA ARG A 85 -5.60 1.16 13.93
C ARG A 85 -4.89 1.38 15.25
N GLY A 86 -5.63 1.88 16.24
CA GLY A 86 -5.04 2.26 17.53
C GLY A 86 -4.08 3.44 17.43
N GLU A 87 -4.15 4.23 16.34
CA GLU A 87 -3.38 5.47 16.16
C GLU A 87 -1.86 5.25 16.17
N VAL A 88 -1.39 4.04 15.85
CA VAL A 88 0.03 3.65 15.90
C VAL A 88 0.92 4.55 15.04
N GLY A 89 0.45 5.00 13.89
CA GLY A 89 1.20 5.93 13.04
C GLY A 89 1.30 7.33 13.64
N TRP A 90 0.25 7.78 14.32
CA TRP A 90 0.28 9.05 15.03
C TRP A 90 1.16 8.99 16.26
N GLN A 91 1.07 7.92 17.05
CA GLN A 91 1.95 7.68 18.20
C GLN A 91 3.42 7.62 17.76
N TRP A 92 3.72 6.91 16.68
CA TRP A 92 5.07 6.82 16.13
C TRP A 92 5.64 8.19 15.77
N LEU A 93 4.83 9.07 15.20
CA LEU A 93 5.24 10.43 14.83
C LEU A 93 5.06 11.47 15.94
N ASN A 94 4.58 11.07 17.13
CA ASN A 94 4.12 11.99 18.17
C ASN A 94 3.16 13.08 17.63
N HIS A 95 2.29 12.67 16.71
CA HIS A 95 1.30 13.54 16.06
C HIS A 95 0.05 13.67 16.93
N SER A 96 -0.36 14.91 17.20
CA SER A 96 -1.65 15.20 17.84
C SER A 96 -2.68 15.59 16.77
N PRO A 97 -3.73 14.79 16.54
CA PRO A 97 -4.76 15.12 15.57
C PRO A 97 -5.68 16.25 16.08
N GLY A 98 -6.48 16.83 15.19
CA GLY A 98 -7.53 17.78 15.57
C GLY A 98 -8.67 17.11 16.37
N TYR A 99 -9.30 17.86 17.27
CA TYR A 99 -10.40 17.39 18.12
C TYR A 99 -11.68 18.25 17.94
N PRO A 100 -12.88 17.64 17.95
CA PRO A 100 -13.14 16.21 18.00
C PRO A 100 -12.73 15.52 16.69
N LEU A 101 -12.38 14.23 16.78
CA LEU A 101 -12.19 13.42 15.58
C LEU A 101 -13.51 13.31 14.80
N PRO A 102 -13.47 13.19 13.46
CA PRO A 102 -14.67 12.96 12.68
C PRO A 102 -15.34 11.65 13.13
N PRO A 103 -16.67 11.65 13.33
CA PRO A 103 -17.39 10.44 13.67
C PRO A 103 -17.43 9.48 12.47
N ALA A 104 -17.69 8.20 12.72
CA ALA A 104 -17.57 7.14 11.72
C ALA A 104 -18.57 7.26 10.55
N ASP A 105 -19.62 8.07 10.70
CA ASP A 105 -20.67 8.38 9.72
C ASP A 105 -20.40 9.67 8.91
N LYS A 106 -19.25 10.33 9.12
CA LYS A 106 -18.82 11.54 8.41
C LYS A 106 -17.51 11.34 7.67
N LYS A 107 -17.39 10.24 6.92
CA LYS A 107 -16.26 10.02 6.00
C LYS A 107 -16.45 10.86 4.75
N TYR A 108 -15.38 11.37 4.15
CA TYR A 108 -15.49 12.31 3.01
C TYR A 108 -16.24 11.74 1.79
N TYR A 109 -16.28 10.42 1.62
CA TYR A 109 -17.00 9.75 0.54
C TYR A 109 -18.44 9.34 0.91
N GLU A 110 -18.86 9.55 2.16
CA GLU A 110 -20.23 9.38 2.65
C GLU A 110 -21.00 10.73 2.72
N LEU A 111 -20.33 11.85 2.42
CA LEU A 111 -20.91 13.20 2.25
C LEU A 111 -21.52 13.37 0.85
#